data_AF-R9JYL5-F1
#
_entry.id   AF-R9JYL5-F1
#
_cell.length_a   1.000
_cell.length_b   1.000
_cell.length_c   1.000
_cell.angle_alpha   90.00
_cell.angle_beta   90.00
_cell.angle_gamma   90.00
#
_symmetry.space_group_name_H-M   'P 1'
#
loop_
_entity.id
_entity.type
_entity.pdbx_description
1 polymer ?
#
loop_
_entity_poly.entity_id
_entity_poly.type
_entity_poly.pdbx_seq_one_letter_code
_entity_poly.pdbx_strand_id
1 'polypeptide(L)'
;MNVKHKKWYIVIFFFLIIVLCAYFMISGKLAEPRRSVSIENRNTTYATVKLHETSQQSEIDDAKKEEYKQDDLERSLQEMIQLIVEGSDSQVSIQNFNSADASASAVSVTLYTDHGDDISKEQREEIERTISGSMDGLLKENITINISASEH
;
A
#
# COMPACT_ATOMS: atom_id res chain seq x y z
N MET A 1 -18.98 -36.79 -3.69
CA MET A 1 -18.00 -36.66 -4.79
C MET A 1 -18.48 -35.58 -5.73
N ASN A 2 -17.93 -34.35 -5.67
CA ASN A 2 -18.29 -33.31 -6.64
C ASN A 2 -17.10 -32.36 -6.90
N VAL A 3 -16.04 -32.91 -7.51
CA VAL A 3 -14.75 -32.24 -7.77
C VAL A 3 -14.80 -31.34 -9.03
N LYS A 4 -15.97 -31.20 -9.68
CA LYS A 4 -16.08 -30.50 -10.97
C LYS A 4 -16.19 -28.98 -10.86
N HIS A 5 -16.64 -28.43 -9.73
CA HIS A 5 -16.81 -26.97 -9.59
C HIS A 5 -15.53 -26.21 -9.23
N LYS A 6 -14.50 -26.87 -8.68
CA LYS A 6 -13.28 -26.19 -8.21
C LYS A 6 -12.39 -25.68 -9.34
N LYS A 7 -12.46 -26.29 -10.53
CA LYS A 7 -11.63 -25.90 -11.70
C LYS A 7 -12.18 -24.69 -12.45
N TRP A 8 -13.50 -24.49 -12.44
CA TRP A 8 -14.11 -23.34 -13.12
C TRP A 8 -13.85 -22.03 -12.38
N TYR A 9 -13.81 -22.08 -11.05
CA TYR A 9 -13.56 -20.89 -10.23
C TYR A 9 -12.17 -20.30 -10.46
N ILE A 10 -11.15 -21.15 -10.62
CA ILE A 10 -9.78 -20.73 -10.94
C ILE A 10 -9.72 -19.99 -12.28
N VAL A 11 -10.40 -20.50 -13.31
CA VAL A 11 -10.40 -19.87 -14.64
C VAL A 11 -11.12 -18.51 -14.59
N ILE A 12 -12.23 -18.42 -13.87
CA ILE A 12 -12.99 -17.17 -13.69
C ILE A 12 -12.14 -16.14 -12.91
N PHE A 13 -11.44 -16.58 -11.86
CA PHE A 13 -10.55 -15.73 -11.08
C PHE A 13 -9.40 -15.16 -11.91
N PHE A 14 -8.74 -15.98 -12.73
CA PHE A 14 -7.70 -15.50 -13.67
C PHE A 14 -8.25 -14.49 -14.67
N PHE A 15 -9.47 -14.70 -15.17
CA PHE A 15 -10.10 -13.75 -16.10
C PHE A 15 -10.39 -12.39 -15.43
N LEU A 16 -10.82 -12.42 -14.17
CA LEU A 16 -11.16 -11.23 -13.39
C LEU A 16 -9.90 -10.40 -13.09
N ILE A 17 -8.77 -11.05 -12.76
CA ILE A 17 -7.47 -10.41 -12.59
C ILE A 17 -6.99 -9.75 -13.88
N ILE A 18 -7.11 -10.43 -15.03
CA ILE A 18 -6.68 -9.87 -16.33
C ILE A 18 -7.47 -8.60 -16.67
N VAL A 19 -8.78 -8.59 -16.40
CA VAL A 19 -9.64 -7.41 -16.62
C VAL A 19 -9.24 -6.26 -15.68
N LEU A 20 -8.91 -6.55 -14.42
CA LEU A 20 -8.41 -5.57 -13.45
C LEU A 20 -7.06 -4.97 -13.88
N CYS A 21 -6.11 -5.80 -14.33
CA CYS A 21 -4.82 -5.35 -14.86
C CYS A 21 -5.00 -4.46 -16.10
N ALA A 22 -5.92 -4.81 -17.01
CA ALA A 22 -6.22 -3.99 -18.18
C ALA A 22 -6.85 -2.64 -17.80
N TYR A 23 -7.76 -2.64 -16.81
CA TYR A 23 -8.36 -1.41 -16.29
C TYR A 23 -7.34 -0.47 -15.64
N PHE A 24 -6.38 -1.03 -14.89
CA PHE A 24 -5.29 -0.28 -14.28
C PHE A 24 -4.34 0.31 -15.34
N MET A 25 -4.02 -0.44 -16.39
CA MET A 25 -3.21 0.03 -17.53
C MET A 25 -3.87 1.16 -18.32
N ILE A 26 -5.21 1.14 -18.46
CA ILE A 26 -5.97 2.20 -19.14
C ILE A 26 -6.02 3.47 -18.26
N SER A 27 -6.12 3.30 -16.94
CA SER A 27 -6.19 4.42 -15.98
C SER A 27 -4.82 5.06 -15.70
N GLY A 28 -3.72 4.34 -15.92
CA GLY A 28 -2.35 4.85 -15.76
C GLY A 28 -1.82 5.72 -16.91
N LYS A 29 -2.61 5.93 -17.98
CA LYS A 29 -2.17 6.67 -19.17
C LYS A 29 -2.81 8.05 -19.32
N LEU A 30 -2.87 8.82 -18.23
CA LEU A 30 -3.18 10.26 -18.23
C LEU A 30 -2.14 11.06 -17.42
N ALA A 31 -0.87 10.93 -17.81
CA ALA A 31 0.17 11.89 -17.43
C ALA A 31 1.07 12.14 -18.63
N GLU A 32 0.56 12.93 -19.58
CA GLU A 32 1.42 13.52 -20.61
C GLU A 32 2.43 14.48 -19.94
N PRO A 33 3.73 14.41 -20.28
CA PRO A 33 4.68 15.43 -19.89
C PRO A 33 4.56 16.59 -20.88
N ARG A 34 3.87 17.67 -20.51
CA ARG A 34 3.95 18.94 -21.24
C ARG A 34 3.96 20.14 -20.30
N ARG A 35 5.14 20.70 -20.09
CA ARG A 35 5.48 22.04 -20.61
C ARG A 35 6.95 22.37 -20.33
N SER A 36 7.76 22.37 -21.37
CA SER A 36 8.92 23.24 -21.43
C SER A 36 8.41 24.67 -21.54
N VAL A 37 8.71 25.51 -20.55
CA VAL A 37 8.54 26.97 -20.63
C VAL A 37 9.94 27.55 -20.70
N SER A 38 10.33 27.99 -21.89
CA SER A 38 11.46 28.89 -22.09
C SER A 38 11.15 30.22 -21.40
N ILE A 39 11.88 30.57 -20.34
CA ILE A 39 11.81 31.91 -19.74
C ILE A 39 13.01 32.71 -20.24
N GLU A 40 12.76 33.55 -21.23
CA GLU A 40 13.62 34.67 -21.58
C GLU A 40 13.33 35.85 -20.63
N ASN A 41 14.41 36.48 -20.15
CA ASN A 41 14.52 37.90 -19.81
C ASN A 41 14.10 38.44 -18.41
N ARG A 42 15.15 38.75 -17.63
CA ARG A 42 15.38 39.90 -16.71
C ARG A 42 14.29 40.28 -15.70
N ASN A 43 14.42 39.79 -14.46
CA ASN A 43 14.68 40.64 -13.27
C ASN A 43 15.15 39.75 -12.11
N THR A 44 16.22 40.14 -11.44
CA THR A 44 16.89 39.39 -10.37
C THR A 44 16.74 40.12 -9.05
N THR A 45 15.52 40.15 -8.47
CA THR A 45 15.37 40.50 -7.03
C THR A 45 14.12 39.91 -6.35
N TYR A 46 13.10 39.44 -7.09
CA TYR A 46 11.89 38.83 -6.48
C TYR A 46 11.89 37.28 -6.43
N ALA A 47 12.93 36.64 -6.97
CA ALA A 47 12.95 35.19 -7.16
C ALA A 47 13.29 34.41 -5.87
N THR A 48 14.14 34.93 -4.99
CA THR A 48 14.66 34.16 -3.84
C THR A 48 13.64 33.96 -2.73
N VAL A 49 12.75 34.93 -2.49
CA VAL A 49 11.72 34.81 -1.44
C VAL A 49 10.60 33.86 -1.90
N LYS A 50 10.15 33.97 -3.16
CA LYS A 50 9.16 33.04 -3.71
C LYS A 50 9.68 31.62 -3.87
N LEU A 51 10.96 31.44 -4.18
CA LEU A 51 11.55 30.10 -4.28
C LEU A 51 11.55 29.40 -2.92
N HIS A 52 11.90 30.08 -1.83
CA HIS A 52 11.94 29.44 -0.52
C HIS A 52 10.53 29.08 0.02
N GLU A 53 9.54 29.98 -0.14
CA GLU A 53 8.16 29.69 0.29
C GLU A 53 7.48 28.63 -0.60
N THR A 54 7.73 28.64 -1.92
CA THR A 54 7.13 27.64 -2.83
C THR A 54 7.79 26.27 -2.68
N SER A 55 9.11 26.20 -2.44
CA SER A 55 9.80 24.94 -2.16
C SER A 55 9.34 24.31 -0.85
N GLN A 56 9.25 25.09 0.23
CA GLN A 56 8.75 24.59 1.51
C GLN A 56 7.27 24.19 1.44
N GLN A 57 6.44 24.95 0.71
CA GLN A 57 5.04 24.59 0.51
C GLN A 57 4.90 23.33 -0.35
N SER A 58 5.69 23.17 -1.42
CA SER A 58 5.72 21.95 -2.24
C SER A 58 6.18 20.73 -1.43
N GLU A 59 7.20 20.88 -0.59
CA GLU A 59 7.69 19.81 0.29
C GLU A 59 6.66 19.40 1.34
N ILE A 60 5.91 20.36 1.91
CA ILE A 60 4.80 20.08 2.85
C ILE A 60 3.64 19.39 2.12
N ASP A 61 3.32 19.81 0.90
CA ASP A 61 2.24 19.23 0.11
C ASP A 61 2.58 17.80 -0.35
N ASP A 62 3.86 17.54 -0.70
CA ASP A 62 4.36 16.20 -1.05
C ASP A 62 4.42 15.28 0.19
N ALA A 63 4.86 15.77 1.35
CA ALA A 63 4.88 15.01 2.59
C ALA A 63 3.47 14.60 3.04
N LYS A 64 2.49 15.52 2.99
CA LYS A 64 1.09 15.20 3.28
C LYS A 64 0.52 14.19 2.29
N LYS A 65 0.90 14.27 1.02
CA LYS A 65 0.45 13.32 0.00
C LYS A 65 1.00 11.92 0.24
N GLU A 66 2.25 11.79 0.71
CA GLU A 66 2.79 10.49 1.13
C GLU A 66 2.11 9.96 2.40
N GLU A 67 1.80 10.81 3.38
CA GLU A 67 1.03 10.43 4.58
C GLU A 67 -0.35 9.89 4.20
N TYR A 68 -1.09 10.55 3.32
CA TYR A 68 -2.38 10.04 2.84
C TYR A 68 -2.26 8.68 2.13
N LYS A 69 -1.22 8.49 1.33
CA LYS A 69 -0.97 7.20 0.67
C LYS A 69 -0.64 6.11 1.68
N GLN A 70 0.11 6.43 2.72
CA GLN A 70 0.42 5.51 3.80
C GLN A 70 -0.86 5.09 4.52
N ASP A 71 -1.68 6.05 4.96
CA ASP A 71 -2.93 5.79 5.69
C ASP A 71 -3.90 4.93 4.87
N ASP A 72 -4.05 5.22 3.58
CA ASP A 72 -4.91 4.43 2.69
C ASP A 72 -4.37 3.02 2.46
N LEU A 73 -3.04 2.86 2.39
CA LEU A 73 -2.41 1.55 2.27
C LEU A 73 -2.55 0.73 3.57
N GLU A 74 -2.34 1.34 4.72
CA GLU A 74 -2.56 0.71 6.04
C GLU A 74 -4.00 0.21 6.16
N ARG A 75 -4.99 1.06 5.84
CA ARG A 75 -6.40 0.69 5.86
C ARG A 75 -6.71 -0.48 4.91
N SER A 76 -6.20 -0.42 3.68
CA SER A 76 -6.39 -1.49 2.68
C SER A 76 -5.79 -2.82 3.15
N LEU A 77 -4.59 -2.78 3.74
CA LEU A 77 -3.95 -3.97 4.31
C LEU A 77 -4.74 -4.53 5.49
N GLN A 78 -5.28 -3.68 6.38
CA GLN A 78 -6.16 -4.12 7.47
C GLN A 78 -7.39 -4.87 6.93
N GLU A 79 -8.09 -4.28 5.96
CA GLU A 79 -9.28 -4.91 5.37
C GLU A 79 -8.95 -6.26 4.73
N MET A 80 -7.84 -6.36 3.99
CA MET A 80 -7.42 -7.62 3.38
C MET A 80 -7.00 -8.67 4.40
N ILE A 81 -6.28 -8.29 5.45
CA ILE A 81 -5.80 -9.20 6.49
C ILE A 81 -6.97 -9.75 7.31
N GLN A 82 -7.98 -8.93 7.59
CA GLN A 82 -9.21 -9.36 8.27
C GLN A 82 -9.99 -10.42 7.47
N LEU A 83 -9.88 -10.43 6.14
CA LEU A 83 -10.45 -11.49 5.30
C LEU A 83 -9.67 -12.82 5.36
N ILE A 84 -8.39 -12.78 5.74
CA ILE A 84 -7.54 -13.98 5.88
C ILE A 84 -7.79 -14.65 7.24
N VAL A 85 -7.95 -13.82 8.28
CA VAL A 85 -8.17 -14.28 9.65
C VAL A 85 -9.56 -13.82 10.08
N GLU A 86 -10.57 -14.59 9.64
CA GLU A 86 -11.97 -14.33 9.97
C GLU A 86 -12.18 -14.19 11.48
N GLY A 87 -12.90 -13.15 11.91
CA GLY A 87 -13.19 -12.90 13.32
C GLY A 87 -12.06 -12.20 14.10
N SER A 88 -10.93 -11.88 13.45
CA SER A 88 -9.91 -11.02 14.06
C SER A 88 -10.17 -9.54 13.75
N ASP A 89 -9.82 -8.66 14.69
CA ASP A 89 -9.55 -7.26 14.38
C ASP A 89 -8.06 -7.11 14.03
N SER A 90 -7.73 -6.25 13.07
CA SER A 90 -6.35 -6.12 12.60
C SER A 90 -5.90 -4.67 12.59
N GLN A 91 -4.73 -4.43 13.14
CA GLN A 91 -4.04 -3.16 13.09
C GLN A 91 -2.76 -3.30 12.27
N VAL A 92 -2.61 -2.47 11.26
CA VAL A 92 -1.40 -2.40 10.43
C VAL A 92 -0.75 -1.05 10.64
N SER A 93 0.57 -1.03 10.77
CA SER A 93 1.36 0.19 10.83
C SER A 93 2.60 0.03 9.96
N ILE A 94 2.85 1.01 9.12
CA ILE A 94 4.00 1.07 8.22
C ILE A 94 4.96 2.13 8.76
N GLN A 95 6.23 1.75 8.91
CA GLN A 95 7.30 2.66 9.30
C GLN A 95 8.20 2.93 8.10
N ASN A 96 8.74 4.16 8.04
CA ASN A 96 9.60 4.62 6.94
C ASN A 96 8.95 4.39 5.57
N PHE A 97 7.66 4.73 5.44
CA PHE A 97 6.94 4.57 4.17
C PHE A 97 7.57 5.46 3.09
N ASN A 98 7.79 4.87 1.92
CA ASN A 98 8.21 5.58 0.73
C ASN A 98 7.56 4.92 -0.49
N SER A 99 6.62 5.62 -1.13
CA SER A 99 5.87 5.04 -2.25
C SER A 99 6.72 4.74 -3.50
N ALA A 100 7.95 5.25 -3.59
CA ALA A 100 8.87 4.97 -4.68
C ALA A 100 9.80 3.77 -4.40
N ASP A 101 10.05 3.44 -3.14
CA ASP A 101 10.94 2.36 -2.72
C ASP A 101 10.63 1.90 -1.29
N ALA A 102 10.03 0.72 -1.14
CA ALA A 102 9.69 0.15 0.16
C ALA A 102 10.83 -0.65 0.82
N SER A 103 12.04 -0.67 0.25
CA SER A 103 13.16 -1.50 0.76
C SER A 103 13.56 -1.20 2.20
N ALA A 104 13.44 0.07 2.62
CA ALA A 104 13.70 0.51 3.99
C ALA A 104 12.43 0.56 4.87
N SER A 105 11.25 0.27 4.29
CA SER A 105 9.99 0.26 5.03
C SER A 105 9.88 -0.98 5.90
N ALA A 106 9.18 -0.85 7.02
CA ALA A 106 8.85 -1.96 7.91
C ALA A 106 7.36 -1.98 8.19
N VAL A 107 6.77 -3.17 8.21
CA VAL A 107 5.33 -3.37 8.40
C VAL A 107 5.10 -4.17 9.67
N SER A 108 4.34 -3.60 10.59
CA SER A 108 3.87 -4.28 11.80
C SER A 108 2.39 -4.56 11.67
N VAL A 109 2.00 -5.81 11.86
CA VAL A 109 0.61 -6.25 11.94
C VAL A 109 0.35 -6.76 13.34
N THR A 110 -0.70 -6.25 13.98
CA THR A 110 -1.23 -6.77 15.23
C THR A 110 -2.61 -7.35 14.95
N LEU A 111 -2.78 -8.64 15.21
CA LEU A 111 -4.06 -9.33 15.12
C LEU A 111 -4.65 -9.48 16.52
N TYR A 112 -5.87 -8.99 16.70
CA TYR A 112 -6.65 -9.16 17.93
C TYR A 112 -7.64 -10.30 17.71
N THR A 113 -7.45 -11.40 18.42
CA THR A 113 -8.35 -12.57 18.39
C THR A 113 -9.01 -12.74 19.75
N ASP A 114 -10.21 -13.33 19.79
CA ASP A 114 -11.03 -13.45 21.00
C ASP A 114 -10.30 -14.10 22.19
N HIS A 115 -9.32 -14.98 21.93
CA HIS A 115 -8.55 -15.70 22.96
C HIS A 115 -7.03 -15.55 22.81
N GLY A 116 -6.56 -14.69 21.90
CA GLY A 116 -5.14 -14.67 21.54
C GLY A 116 -4.68 -15.95 20.84
N ASP A 117 -5.63 -16.68 20.23
CA ASP A 117 -5.37 -17.90 19.49
C ASP A 117 -4.37 -17.62 18.36
N ASP A 118 -3.36 -18.48 18.25
CA ASP A 118 -2.35 -18.37 17.19
C ASP A 118 -2.99 -18.68 15.83
N ILE A 119 -2.44 -18.06 14.79
CA ILE A 119 -2.90 -18.25 13.41
C ILE A 119 -2.19 -19.44 12.77
N SER A 120 -2.83 -20.06 11.77
CA SER A 120 -2.20 -21.15 11.03
C SER A 120 -0.98 -20.65 10.25
N LYS A 121 -0.05 -21.55 9.92
CA LYS A 121 1.11 -21.24 9.08
C LYS A 121 0.69 -20.74 7.70
N GLU A 122 -0.37 -21.31 7.14
CA GLU A 122 -0.94 -20.89 5.86
C GLU A 122 -1.50 -19.46 5.94
N GLN A 123 -2.20 -19.11 7.03
CA GLN A 123 -2.69 -17.74 7.23
C GLN A 123 -1.53 -16.76 7.36
N ARG A 124 -0.50 -17.10 8.13
CA ARG A 124 0.70 -16.27 8.27
C ARG A 124 1.40 -16.04 6.91
N GLU A 125 1.59 -17.09 6.12
CA GLU A 125 2.17 -16.98 4.78
C GLU A 125 1.30 -16.15 3.81
N GLU A 126 -0.03 -16.23 3.94
CA GLU A 126 -0.95 -15.42 3.13
C GLU A 126 -0.89 -13.94 3.50
N ILE A 127 -0.80 -13.61 4.80
CA ILE A 127 -0.62 -12.24 5.29
C ILE A 127 0.70 -11.66 4.75
N GLU A 128 1.80 -12.39 4.90
CA GLU A 128 3.11 -11.99 4.38
C GLU A 128 3.05 -11.72 2.87
N ARG A 129 2.41 -12.62 2.10
CA ARG A 129 2.26 -12.46 0.66
C ARG A 129 1.41 -11.25 0.29
N THR A 130 0.35 -10.99 1.03
CA THR A 130 -0.55 -9.84 0.81
C THR A 130 0.19 -8.53 1.02
N ILE A 131 0.99 -8.44 2.08
CA ILE A 131 1.80 -7.25 2.39
C ILE A 131 2.89 -7.05 1.34
N SER A 132 3.68 -8.09 1.04
CA SER A 132 4.72 -8.00 0.00
C SER A 132 4.16 -7.71 -1.39
N GLY A 133 2.96 -8.21 -1.71
CA GLY A 133 2.30 -7.92 -2.98
C GLY A 133 1.77 -6.48 -3.10
N SER A 134 1.56 -5.81 -1.96
CA SER A 134 1.06 -4.43 -1.90
C SER A 134 2.18 -3.39 -1.86
N MET A 135 3.40 -3.79 -1.50
CA MET A 135 4.58 -2.93 -1.37
C MET A 135 5.76 -3.48 -2.15
N ASP A 136 5.95 -2.99 -3.37
CA ASP A 136 7.08 -3.41 -4.22
C ASP A 136 8.43 -3.02 -3.59
N GLY A 137 9.34 -3.98 -3.53
CA GLY A 137 10.65 -3.82 -2.89
C GLY A 137 10.68 -4.06 -1.38
N LEU A 138 9.55 -4.30 -0.72
CA LEU A 138 9.53 -4.63 0.72
C LEU A 138 10.21 -5.97 0.99
N LEU A 139 11.17 -5.97 1.92
CA LEU A 139 11.83 -7.18 2.37
C LEU A 139 10.95 -7.97 3.33
N LYS A 140 10.92 -9.30 3.16
CA LYS A 140 10.09 -10.19 3.98
C LYS A 140 10.47 -10.10 5.47
N GLU A 141 11.75 -9.97 5.77
CA GLU A 141 12.25 -9.81 7.14
C GLU A 141 11.76 -8.54 7.85
N ASN A 142 11.25 -7.56 7.11
CA ASN A 142 10.72 -6.31 7.67
C ASN A 142 9.22 -6.40 7.99
N ILE A 143 8.61 -7.58 7.82
CA ILE A 143 7.21 -7.83 8.18
C ILE A 143 7.17 -8.52 9.54
N THR A 144 6.52 -7.89 10.50
CA THR A 144 6.29 -8.44 11.84
C THR A 144 4.79 -8.68 12.04
N ILE A 145 4.42 -9.89 12.48
CA ILE A 145 3.02 -10.25 12.76
C ILE A 145 2.93 -10.68 14.22
N ASN A 146 2.25 -9.85 15.01
CA ASN A 146 1.95 -10.03 16.42
C ASN A 146 0.50 -10.46 16.60
N ILE A 147 0.25 -11.26 17.63
CA ILE A 147 -1.09 -11.73 17.99
C ILE A 147 -1.34 -11.30 19.44
N SER A 148 -2.50 -10.71 19.68
CA SER A 148 -2.93 -10.23 20.98
C SER A 148 -4.35 -10.71 21.25
N ALA A 149 -4.68 -10.95 22.51
CA ALA A 149 -6.06 -11.18 22.89
C ALA A 149 -6.83 -9.85 22.81
N SER A 150 -8.05 -9.90 22.26
CA SER A 150 -8.98 -8.78 22.40
C SER A 150 -9.32 -8.62 23.88
N GLU A 151 -9.02 -7.46 24.47
CA GLU A 151 -9.48 -7.13 25.83
C GLU A 151 -10.97 -6.84 25.75
N HIS A 152 -11.77 -7.84 26.09
CA HIS A 152 -13.22 -7.81 26.00
C HIS A 152 -13.90 -6.98 27.09
#